data_AF-A0A452GN28-F1
#
_entry.id   AF-A0A452GN28-F1
#
_cell.length_a   1.000
_cell.length_b   1.000
_cell.length_c   1.000
_cell.angle_alpha   90.00
_cell.angle_beta   90.00
_cell.angle_gamma   90.00
#
_symmetry.space_group_name_H-M   'P 1'
#
loop_
_entity.id
_entity.type
_entity.pdbx_description
1 polymer ?
#
loop_
_entity_poly.entity_id
_entity_poly.type
_entity_poly.pdbx_seq_one_letter_code
_entity_poly.pdbx_strand_id
1 'polypeptide(L)'
;MEFPDLGKHCSEKTCKQLDFLPLKCDACEEVFCKSHITYDQHKCTSSYKKDVQVPVCPLCNTPIPVRRGETPDIVVGAHMDRDCKYNPTQQKQRVWGMHQTGIFIYCPKSLQNLVMPSGLGTSTIGLDH
;
A
#
# COMPACT_ATOMS: atom_id res chain seq x y z
N MET A 1 -8.48 -27.15 -45.92
CA MET A 1 -7.92 -25.99 -45.19
C MET A 1 -7.96 -26.37 -43.73
N GLU A 2 -6.81 -26.62 -43.12
CA GLU A 2 -6.71 -27.03 -41.72
C GLU A 2 -6.69 -25.74 -40.89
N PHE A 3 -7.76 -25.50 -40.10
CA PHE A 3 -7.77 -24.39 -39.15
C PHE A 3 -6.86 -24.80 -37.98
N PRO A 4 -5.73 -24.09 -37.74
CA PRO A 4 -4.88 -24.38 -36.59
C PRO A 4 -5.70 -24.14 -35.32
N ASP A 5 -5.67 -25.10 -34.39
CA ASP A 5 -6.40 -25.13 -33.12
C ASP A 5 -6.34 -23.77 -32.40
N LEU A 6 -7.37 -22.94 -32.60
CA LEU A 6 -7.41 -21.57 -32.10
C LEU A 6 -7.86 -21.61 -30.63
N GLY A 7 -6.95 -21.33 -29.70
CA GLY A 7 -7.25 -21.17 -28.29
C GLY A 7 -6.85 -22.37 -27.41
N LYS A 8 -7.15 -22.26 -26.12
CA LYS A 8 -6.91 -23.32 -25.14
C LYS A 8 -8.16 -23.55 -24.30
N HIS A 9 -8.36 -24.80 -23.93
CA HIS A 9 -9.42 -25.17 -23.00
C HIS A 9 -8.97 -24.89 -21.56
N CYS A 10 -9.94 -24.50 -20.73
CA CYS A 10 -9.74 -24.40 -19.28
C CYS A 10 -9.33 -25.77 -18.70
N SER A 11 -8.30 -25.79 -17.84
CA SER A 11 -7.82 -27.00 -17.14
C SER A 11 -8.77 -27.47 -16.02
N GLU A 12 -9.78 -26.67 -15.68
CA GLU A 12 -10.74 -27.01 -14.62
C GLU A 12 -11.67 -28.18 -15.10
N LYS A 13 -11.96 -29.14 -14.23
CA LYS A 13 -12.65 -30.39 -14.58
C LYS A 13 -14.14 -30.21 -14.92
N THR A 14 -14.79 -29.25 -14.27
CA THR A 14 -16.18 -28.84 -14.48
C THR A 14 -16.35 -27.87 -15.66
N CYS A 15 -15.28 -27.22 -16.13
CA CYS A 15 -15.32 -26.24 -17.21
C CYS A 15 -14.40 -26.62 -18.38
N LYS A 16 -14.98 -26.94 -19.53
CA LYS A 16 -14.25 -27.15 -20.80
C LYS A 16 -14.42 -25.99 -21.78
N GLN A 17 -14.49 -24.77 -21.27
CA GLN A 17 -14.62 -23.60 -22.13
C GLN A 17 -13.31 -23.33 -22.87
N LEU A 18 -13.40 -23.16 -24.19
CA LEU A 18 -12.29 -22.75 -25.04
C LEU A 18 -12.17 -21.23 -25.00
N ASP A 19 -11.01 -20.74 -24.58
CA ASP A 19 -10.67 -19.31 -24.56
C ASP A 19 -9.53 -19.04 -25.53
N PHE A 20 -9.68 -17.99 -26.34
CA PHE A 20 -8.67 -17.58 -27.31
C PHE A 20 -7.49 -16.85 -26.66
N LEU A 21 -7.67 -16.36 -25.43
CA LEU A 21 -6.64 -15.77 -24.59
C LEU A 21 -6.28 -16.75 -23.45
N PRO A 22 -5.27 -17.61 -23.63
CA PRO A 22 -4.87 -18.53 -22.58
C PRO A 22 -4.33 -17.76 -21.37
N LEU A 23 -5.09 -17.76 -20.27
CA LEU A 23 -4.68 -17.17 -19.01
C LEU A 23 -3.96 -18.20 -18.17
N LYS A 24 -2.69 -17.98 -17.87
CA LYS A 24 -1.88 -18.87 -17.01
C LYS A 24 -1.96 -18.42 -15.55
N CYS A 25 -2.21 -19.35 -14.65
CA CYS A 25 -2.16 -19.11 -13.22
C CYS A 25 -0.70 -18.92 -12.77
N ASP A 26 -0.40 -17.83 -12.05
CA ASP A 26 0.97 -17.50 -11.61
C ASP A 26 1.50 -18.44 -10.50
N ALA A 27 0.63 -19.28 -9.92
CA ALA A 27 0.97 -20.21 -8.84
C ALA A 27 1.11 -21.68 -9.30
N CYS A 28 0.18 -22.19 -10.11
CA CYS A 28 0.20 -23.57 -10.62
C CYS A 28 0.57 -23.69 -12.10
N GLU A 29 0.74 -22.57 -12.81
CA GLU A 29 1.18 -22.49 -14.22
C GLU A 29 0.22 -23.15 -15.23
N GLU A 30 -0.97 -23.57 -14.78
CA GLU A 30 -2.04 -24.11 -15.63
C GLU A 30 -2.86 -23.03 -16.33
N VAL A 31 -3.54 -23.40 -17.42
CA VAL A 31 -4.34 -22.48 -18.25
C VAL A 31 -5.81 -22.54 -17.85
N PHE A 32 -6.41 -21.39 -17.59
CA PHE A 32 -7.83 -21.26 -17.24
C PHE A 32 -8.52 -20.21 -18.11
N CYS A 33 -9.85 -20.26 -18.17
CA CYS A 33 -10.64 -19.19 -18.77
C CYS A 33 -10.79 -18.01 -17.81
N LYS A 34 -11.32 -16.88 -18.31
CA LYS A 34 -11.52 -15.64 -17.53
C LYS A 34 -12.26 -15.84 -16.20
N SER A 35 -13.21 -16.77 -16.14
CA SER A 35 -14.00 -17.04 -14.92
C SER A 35 -13.26 -17.92 -13.90
N HIS A 36 -12.35 -18.79 -14.35
CA HIS A 36 -11.68 -19.78 -13.49
C HIS A 36 -10.21 -19.42 -13.16
N ILE A 37 -9.70 -18.29 -13.65
CA ILE A 37 -8.32 -17.86 -13.39
C ILE A 37 -8.03 -17.51 -11.93
N THR A 38 -9.05 -17.18 -11.15
CA THR A 38 -8.90 -16.86 -9.73
C THR A 38 -8.61 -18.11 -8.90
N TYR A 39 -7.74 -17.99 -7.90
CA TYR A 39 -7.26 -19.12 -7.10
C TYR A 39 -8.39 -19.91 -6.42
N ASP A 40 -9.47 -19.23 -6.03
CA ASP A 40 -10.65 -19.85 -5.40
C ASP A 40 -11.45 -20.73 -6.37
N GLN A 41 -11.61 -20.27 -7.62
CA GLN A 41 -12.46 -20.92 -8.61
C GLN A 41 -11.90 -22.24 -9.12
N HIS A 42 -10.57 -22.34 -9.30
CA HIS A 42 -9.92 -23.61 -9.68
C HIS A 42 -9.31 -24.35 -8.49
N LYS A 43 -9.57 -23.90 -7.25
CA LYS A 43 -9.02 -24.47 -6.00
C LYS A 43 -7.51 -24.72 -6.10
N CYS A 44 -6.76 -23.64 -6.36
CA CYS A 44 -5.33 -23.73 -6.68
C CYS A 44 -4.53 -24.44 -5.58
N THR A 45 -3.90 -25.57 -5.94
CA THR A 45 -3.05 -26.33 -5.00
C THR A 45 -1.83 -25.54 -4.55
N SER A 46 -1.37 -24.57 -5.36
CA SER A 46 -0.17 -23.75 -5.08
C SER A 46 -0.49 -22.33 -4.58
N SER A 47 -1.74 -22.02 -4.19
CA SER A 47 -2.12 -20.67 -3.72
C SER A 47 -1.19 -20.15 -2.62
N TYR A 48 -0.82 -21.03 -1.68
CA TYR A 48 0.05 -20.72 -0.54
C TYR A 48 1.40 -20.08 -0.92
N LYS A 49 1.88 -20.27 -2.16
CA LYS A 49 3.12 -19.64 -2.66
C LYS A 49 2.97 -18.13 -2.92
N LYS A 50 1.75 -17.61 -2.93
CA LYS A 50 1.37 -16.23 -3.27
C LYS A 50 0.62 -15.50 -2.15
N ASP A 51 0.24 -16.20 -1.09
CA ASP A 51 -0.35 -15.64 0.12
C ASP A 51 0.71 -14.86 0.94
N VAL A 52 1.20 -13.75 0.38
CA VAL A 52 2.12 -12.84 1.06
C VAL A 52 1.31 -11.89 1.93
N GLN A 53 1.30 -12.15 3.23
CA GLN A 53 0.77 -11.20 4.19
C GLN A 53 1.75 -10.04 4.34
N VAL A 54 1.26 -8.82 4.12
CA VAL A 54 2.07 -7.59 4.27
C VAL A 54 1.94 -7.09 5.71
N PRO A 55 2.99 -7.20 6.54
CA PRO A 55 2.94 -6.67 7.89
C PRO A 55 2.87 -5.13 7.87
N VAL A 56 2.17 -4.58 8.84
CA VAL A 56 2.08 -3.13 9.04
C VAL A 56 2.96 -2.74 10.22
N CYS A 57 3.74 -1.66 10.07
CA CYS A 57 4.51 -1.13 11.20
C CYS A 57 3.56 -0.59 12.29
N PRO A 58 3.68 -1.01 13.56
CA PRO A 58 2.82 -0.52 14.63
C PRO A 58 3.10 0.95 15.03
N LEU A 59 4.25 1.50 14.62
CA LEU A 59 4.67 2.85 15.01
C LEU A 59 4.22 3.93 14.00
N CYS A 60 4.30 3.61 12.71
CA CYS A 60 4.02 4.57 11.64
C CYS A 60 2.84 4.16 10.74
N ASN A 61 2.21 3.01 11.02
CA ASN A 61 1.11 2.42 10.24
C ASN A 61 1.38 2.28 8.74
N THR A 62 2.66 2.25 8.34
CA THR A 62 3.07 2.06 6.94
C THR A 62 3.16 0.56 6.64
N PRO A 63 2.57 0.07 5.54
CA PRO A 63 2.72 -1.32 5.12
C PRO A 63 4.17 -1.58 4.69
N ILE A 64 4.76 -2.67 5.20
CA ILE A 64 6.16 -3.00 4.96
C ILE A 64 6.23 -4.18 3.97
N PRO A 65 6.79 -3.99 2.76
CA PRO A 65 6.91 -5.07 1.79
C PRO A 65 7.92 -6.12 2.29
N VAL A 66 7.49 -7.38 2.38
CA VAL A 66 8.35 -8.51 2.77
C VAL A 66 8.76 -9.29 1.52
N ARG A 67 10.07 -9.57 1.37
CA ARG A 67 10.58 -10.37 0.25
C ARG A 67 10.37 -11.86 0.53
N ARG A 68 10.32 -12.66 -0.55
CA ARG A 68 10.25 -14.12 -0.44
C ARG A 68 11.46 -14.65 0.35
N GLY A 69 11.21 -15.30 1.48
CA GLY A 69 12.25 -15.89 2.34
C GLY A 69 12.64 -15.05 3.55
N GLU A 70 12.15 -13.81 3.67
CA GLU A 70 12.33 -13.00 4.88
C GLU A 70 11.13 -13.17 5.82
N THR A 71 11.36 -13.21 7.13
CA THR A 71 10.27 -13.26 8.11
C THR A 71 9.75 -11.85 8.40
N PRO A 72 8.44 -11.68 8.64
CA PRO A 72 7.85 -10.36 8.89
C PRO A 72 8.51 -9.64 10.06
N ASP A 73 8.89 -10.36 11.12
CA ASP A 73 9.56 -9.78 12.30
C ASP A 73 10.89 -9.11 11.96
N ILE A 74 11.72 -9.74 11.12
CA ILE A 74 13.03 -9.19 10.74
C ILE A 74 12.85 -7.92 9.91
N VAL A 75 11.92 -7.94 8.95
CA VAL A 75 11.69 -6.79 8.06
C VAL A 75 11.04 -5.63 8.83
N VAL A 76 10.12 -5.92 9.74
CA VAL A 76 9.50 -4.90 10.61
C VAL A 76 10.53 -4.30 11.56
N GLY A 77 11.39 -5.12 12.19
CA GLY A 77 12.48 -4.63 13.02
C GLY A 77 13.45 -3.73 12.25
N ALA A 78 13.90 -4.19 11.06
CA ALA A 78 14.78 -3.41 10.20
C ALA A 78 14.18 -2.06 9.77
N HIS A 79 12.86 -2.03 9.51
CA HIS A 79 12.13 -0.80 9.26
C HIS A 79 12.11 0.11 10.51
N MET A 80 11.81 -0.44 11.68
CA MET A 80 11.78 0.31 12.95
C MET A 80 13.11 1.02 13.23
N ASP A 81 14.24 0.36 12.94
CA ASP A 81 15.57 0.90 13.22
C ASP A 81 15.99 2.02 12.23
N ARG A 82 15.73 1.84 10.93
CA ARG A 82 16.35 2.67 9.88
C ARG A 82 15.38 3.58 9.11
N ASP A 83 14.20 3.07 8.81
CA ASP A 83 13.29 3.65 7.81
C ASP A 83 11.97 4.18 8.42
N CYS A 84 11.78 4.01 9.73
CA CYS A 84 10.56 4.41 10.41
C CYS A 84 10.50 5.93 10.60
N LYS A 85 9.53 6.57 9.96
CA LYS A 85 9.26 8.02 10.06
C LYS A 85 8.92 8.47 11.49
N TYR A 86 8.43 7.55 12.33
CA TYR A 86 8.09 7.81 13.74
C TYR A 86 9.29 7.65 14.68
N ASN A 87 10.53 7.52 14.19
CA ASN A 87 11.68 7.34 15.08
C ASN A 87 11.89 8.59 15.99
N PRO A 88 11.68 8.50 17.31
CA PRO A 88 11.84 9.62 18.23
C PRO A 88 13.30 10.12 18.31
N THR A 89 14.26 9.27 17.94
CA THR A 89 15.71 9.58 17.94
C THR A 89 16.10 10.52 16.79
N GLN A 90 15.43 10.42 15.63
CA GLN A 90 15.70 11.31 14.49
C GLN A 90 15.06 12.69 14.67
N GLN A 91 13.97 12.80 15.43
CA GLN A 91 13.32 14.09 15.72
C GLN A 91 14.19 15.00 16.59
N LYS A 92 15.05 14.44 17.46
CA LYS A 92 15.92 15.21 18.36
C LYS A 92 17.14 15.84 17.68
N GLN A 93 17.43 15.50 16.41
CA GLN A 93 18.56 16.09 15.67
C GLN A 93 18.23 17.40 14.95
N ARG A 94 17.03 17.97 15.17
CA ARG A 94 16.72 19.35 14.80
C ARG A 94 16.98 20.30 15.97
N VAL A 95 18.08 20.10 16.69
CA VAL A 95 18.64 21.17 17.52
C VAL A 95 19.24 22.15 16.53
N TRP A 96 18.47 23.20 16.21
CA TRP A 96 19.00 24.37 15.52
C TRP A 96 20.15 24.87 16.38
N GLY A 97 21.38 24.75 15.87
CA GLY A 97 22.52 25.44 16.45
C GLY A 97 22.20 26.92 16.42
N MET A 98 21.77 27.48 17.55
CA MET A 98 21.66 28.91 17.77
C MET A 98 23.08 29.48 17.77
N HIS A 99 23.62 29.72 16.58
CA HIS A 99 24.76 30.61 16.41
C HIS A 99 24.24 32.04 16.59
N GLN A 100 24.72 32.68 17.64
CA GLN A 100 24.37 34.00 18.13
C GLN A 100 24.86 35.12 17.19
N THR A 101 24.39 35.19 15.95
CA THR A 101 24.61 36.37 15.11
C THR A 101 23.39 36.56 14.23
N GLY A 102 22.71 37.68 14.42
CA GLY A 102 21.44 37.99 13.76
C GLY A 102 21.53 38.13 12.24
N ILE A 103 20.34 38.32 11.67
CA ILE A 103 20.01 38.69 10.28
C ILE A 103 19.70 37.50 9.37
N PHE A 104 18.39 37.28 9.24
CA PHE A 104 17.59 36.74 8.12
C PHE A 104 18.25 35.81 7.11
N ILE A 105 17.68 34.62 6.88
CA ILE A 105 17.15 34.18 5.56
C ILE A 105 15.98 33.20 5.78
N TYR A 106 14.88 33.44 5.09
CA TYR A 106 13.69 32.58 4.93
C TYR A 106 14.02 31.10 4.67
N CYS A 107 13.13 30.17 5.09
CA CYS A 107 13.03 28.83 4.47
C CYS A 107 11.56 28.51 4.13
N PRO A 108 11.24 28.04 2.90
CA PRO A 108 9.91 28.11 2.33
C PRO A 108 9.07 26.82 2.50
N LYS A 109 7.75 27.02 2.55
CA LYS A 109 6.66 26.10 2.18
C LYS A 109 6.69 24.65 2.71
N SER A 110 5.88 24.40 3.73
CA SER A 110 4.85 23.34 3.66
C SER A 110 3.83 23.53 4.78
N LEU A 111 2.78 24.32 4.51
CA LEU A 111 1.57 24.36 5.33
C LEU A 111 0.41 23.91 4.45
N GLN A 112 0.25 22.60 4.37
CA GLN A 112 -0.94 21.94 3.86
C GLN A 112 -2.08 22.20 4.87
N ASN A 113 -3.06 22.98 4.41
CA ASN A 113 -4.47 23.00 4.81
C ASN A 113 -4.86 22.29 6.12
N LEU A 114 -5.10 23.08 7.17
CA LEU A 114 -6.03 22.72 8.23
C LEU A 114 -7.36 23.43 7.94
N VAL A 115 -8.31 22.68 7.38
CA VAL A 115 -9.74 22.99 7.47
C VAL A 115 -10.15 22.87 8.93
N MET A 116 -10.68 23.94 9.51
CA MET A 116 -11.51 23.91 10.72
C MET A 116 -12.57 25.04 10.63
N PRO A 117 -13.76 24.84 11.21
CA PRO A 117 -15.02 25.46 10.76
C PRO A 117 -15.29 26.87 11.31
N SER A 118 -15.81 27.75 10.46
CA SER A 118 -16.31 29.08 10.84
C SER A 118 -17.81 29.03 11.10
N GLY A 119 -18.22 29.02 12.38
CA GLY A 119 -19.58 29.33 12.82
C GLY A 119 -19.55 30.59 13.67
N LEU A 120 -19.72 31.75 13.05
CA LEU A 120 -19.77 33.06 13.68
C LEU A 120 -21.08 33.23 14.46
N GLY A 121 -20.99 33.29 15.79
CA GLY A 121 -22.02 33.87 16.65
C GLY A 121 -21.70 35.35 16.86
N THR A 122 -22.49 36.24 16.27
CA THR A 122 -22.37 37.69 16.46
C THR A 122 -23.18 38.10 17.69
N SER A 123 -22.49 38.56 18.75
CA SER A 123 -23.09 39.33 19.84
C SER A 123 -22.80 40.81 19.59
N THR A 124 -23.83 41.59 19.22
CA THR A 124 -23.81 43.05 19.26
C THR A 124 -24.58 43.53 20.48
N ILE A 125 -23.86 44.18 21.38
CA ILE A 125 -24.37 44.90 22.54
C ILE A 125 -24.59 46.37 22.18
N GLY A 126 -25.77 46.90 22.54
CA GLY A 126 -26.01 48.29 22.92
C GLY A 126 -26.42 49.26 21.81
N LEU A 127 -27.62 49.86 21.95
CA LEU A 127 -27.79 51.28 22.27
C LEU A 127 -29.29 51.59 22.49
N ASP A 128 -29.48 52.48 23.46
CA ASP A 128 -30.66 53.17 23.98
C ASP A 128 -31.66 53.74 22.96
N HIS A 129 -32.95 53.72 23.31
CA HIS A 129 -33.73 54.91 23.72
C HIS A 129 -35.08 54.48 24.36
#